data_AF-A0A3M1YT01-F1
#
_entry.id   AF-A0A3M1YT01-F1
#
_cell.length_a   1.000
_cell.length_b   1.000
_cell.length_c   1.000
_cell.angle_alpha   90.00
_cell.angle_beta   90.00
_cell.angle_gamma   90.00
#
_symmetry.space_group_name_H-M   'P 1'
#
loop_
_entity.id
_entity.type
_entity.pdbx_description
1 polymer ?
#
loop_
_entity_poly.entity_id
_entity_poly.type
_entity_poly.pdbx_seq_one_letter_code
_entity_poly.pdbx_strand_id
1 'polypeptide(L)'
;MRIIRYLRQHPNAITYDIVQATPLAQATISQHLKVLREAGLIIGTPDGPAMRYHVNEIAMRWFQQQQEKHTIMEEMFKIQGGKPLHGEIRAQRSKNAVLPMIAAALMPERGQTVLHDVPTIRDVELALELARATGAKVEHRREEHVVVIDASTVNNGRLDPELTQKMRGSVLFLGPLLSRLGYVELPGSGGCDIGTRKIDFHHRGFARLGAKVTYREDGTTILELEKPRL
;
A
#
# COMPACT_ATOMS: atom_id res chain seq x y z
N MET A 1 1.10 10.94 -23.88
CA MET A 1 1.36 12.35 -24.26
C MET A 1 1.57 12.61 -25.75
N ARG A 2 2.33 11.80 -26.52
CA ARG A 2 2.56 12.04 -27.96
C ARG A 2 1.29 12.05 -28.83
N ILE A 3 0.40 11.06 -28.69
CA ILE A 3 -0.86 10.99 -29.46
C ILE A 3 -1.77 12.20 -29.18
N ILE A 4 -1.94 12.58 -27.91
CA ILE A 4 -2.75 13.76 -27.54
C ILE A 4 -2.16 15.05 -28.14
N ARG A 5 -0.84 15.25 -28.05
CA ARG A 5 -0.20 16.43 -28.67
C ARG A 5 -0.42 16.47 -30.18
N TYR A 6 -0.30 15.31 -30.84
CA TYR A 6 -0.56 15.20 -32.28
C TYR A 6 -2.00 15.57 -32.63
N LEU A 7 -2.99 15.06 -31.88
CA LEU A 7 -4.41 15.36 -32.08
C LEU A 7 -4.78 16.83 -31.79
N ARG A 8 -4.03 17.54 -30.94
CA ARG A 8 -4.21 19.00 -30.75
C ARG A 8 -3.71 19.81 -31.94
N GLN A 9 -2.66 19.34 -32.60
CA GLN A 9 -2.07 20.00 -33.78
C GLN A 9 -2.81 19.64 -35.08
N HIS A 10 -3.40 18.45 -35.12
CA HIS A 10 -4.10 17.90 -36.28
C HIS A 10 -5.51 17.48 -35.84
N PRO A 11 -6.44 18.43 -35.66
CA PRO A 11 -7.81 18.10 -35.34
C PRO A 11 -8.39 17.24 -36.46
N ASN A 12 -9.23 16.27 -36.10
CA ASN A 12 -9.91 15.35 -37.04
C ASN A 12 -9.01 14.32 -37.71
N ALA A 13 -7.84 14.03 -37.15
CA ALA A 13 -6.95 12.97 -37.62
C ALA A 13 -7.58 11.58 -37.43
N ILE A 14 -7.29 10.68 -38.37
CA ILE A 14 -7.67 9.27 -38.29
C ILE A 14 -6.50 8.43 -37.75
N THR A 15 -6.78 7.19 -37.37
CA THR A 15 -5.75 6.26 -36.84
C THR A 15 -4.52 6.17 -37.76
N TYR A 16 -4.74 6.14 -39.07
CA TYR A 16 -3.67 6.06 -40.07
C TYR A 16 -2.70 7.25 -40.01
N ASP A 17 -3.21 8.48 -39.88
CA ASP A 17 -2.38 9.69 -39.80
C ASP A 17 -1.44 9.64 -38.59
N ILE A 18 -1.94 9.12 -37.47
CA ILE A 18 -1.17 8.98 -36.22
C ILE A 18 -0.10 7.90 -36.36
N VAL A 19 -0.40 6.82 -37.10
CA VAL A 19 0.59 5.76 -37.42
C VAL A 19 1.72 6.35 -38.26
N GLN A 20 1.43 7.16 -39.26
CA GLN A 20 2.47 7.79 -40.10
C GLN A 20 3.32 8.80 -39.32
N ALA A 21 2.74 9.48 -38.34
CA ALA A 21 3.42 10.49 -37.55
C ALA A 21 4.15 9.95 -36.30
N THR A 22 4.06 8.65 -36.01
CA THR A 22 4.66 8.06 -34.81
C THR A 22 5.37 6.74 -35.11
N PRO A 23 6.43 6.38 -34.38
CA PRO A 23 7.14 5.10 -34.59
C PRO A 23 6.37 3.90 -33.99
N LEU A 24 5.05 4.00 -33.82
CA LEU A 24 4.25 3.01 -33.12
C LEU A 24 3.41 2.19 -34.11
N ALA A 25 3.26 0.90 -33.82
CA ALA A 25 2.40 0.02 -34.62
C ALA A 25 0.92 0.43 -34.50
N GLN A 26 0.15 0.18 -35.57
CA GLN A 26 -1.28 0.49 -35.63
C GLN A 26 -2.07 -0.14 -34.48
N ALA A 27 -1.77 -1.38 -34.09
CA ALA A 27 -2.43 -2.05 -32.96
C ALA A 27 -2.24 -1.27 -31.63
N THR A 28 -1.03 -0.76 -31.38
CA THR A 28 -0.72 0.04 -30.20
C THR A 28 -1.45 1.38 -30.22
N ILE A 29 -1.53 2.03 -31.37
CA ILE A 29 -2.24 3.31 -31.52
C ILE A 29 -3.74 3.10 -31.33
N SER A 30 -4.34 2.07 -31.94
CA SER A 30 -5.75 1.73 -31.75
C SER A 30 -6.08 1.46 -30.27
N GLN A 31 -5.21 0.74 -29.56
CA GLN A 31 -5.40 0.48 -28.13
C GLN A 31 -5.33 1.77 -27.31
N HIS A 32 -4.36 2.66 -27.58
CA HIS A 32 -4.29 3.95 -26.91
C HIS A 32 -5.49 4.85 -27.20
N LEU A 33 -5.96 4.91 -28.45
CA LEU A 33 -7.14 5.68 -28.83
C LEU A 33 -8.41 5.15 -28.14
N LYS A 34 -8.54 3.82 -28.02
CA LYS A 34 -9.62 3.20 -27.25
C LYS A 34 -9.59 3.64 -25.79
N VAL A 35 -8.45 3.49 -25.11
CA VAL A 35 -8.28 3.88 -23.71
C VAL A 35 -8.53 5.37 -23.50
N LEU A 36 -8.00 6.23 -24.36
CA LEU A 36 -8.20 7.69 -24.27
C LEU A 36 -9.65 8.11 -24.46
N ARG A 37 -10.39 7.38 -25.31
CA ARG A 37 -11.83 7.61 -25.54
C ARG A 37 -12.66 7.12 -24.36
N GLU A 38 -12.35 5.94 -23.81
CA GLU A 38 -12.99 5.41 -22.60
C GLU A 38 -12.77 6.35 -21.40
N ALA A 39 -11.59 6.96 -21.31
CA ALA A 39 -11.28 7.99 -20.32
C ALA A 39 -11.92 9.37 -20.60
N GLY A 40 -12.64 9.53 -21.72
CA GLY A 40 -13.29 10.78 -22.12
C GLY A 40 -12.34 11.92 -22.54
N LEU A 41 -11.04 11.64 -22.67
CA LEU A 41 -10.00 12.64 -23.01
C LEU A 41 -9.97 12.98 -24.50
N ILE A 42 -10.43 12.06 -25.34
CA ILE A 42 -10.64 12.28 -26.77
C ILE A 42 -12.04 11.82 -27.15
N ILE A 43 -12.58 12.45 -28.18
CA ILE A 43 -13.87 12.09 -28.76
C ILE A 43 -13.59 11.54 -30.16
N GLY A 44 -14.28 10.45 -30.50
CA GLY A 44 -14.24 9.86 -31.83
C GLY A 44 -15.56 10.09 -32.54
N THR A 45 -15.54 10.70 -33.71
CA THR A 45 -16.70 10.91 -34.58
C THR A 45 -16.57 10.07 -35.85
N PRO A 46 -17.59 9.28 -36.22
CA PRO A 46 -17.59 8.55 -37.48
C PRO A 46 -17.52 9.53 -38.66
N ASP A 47 -16.63 9.26 -39.63
CA ASP A 47 -16.62 9.93 -40.93
C ASP A 47 -16.34 8.90 -42.03
N GLY A 48 -17.39 8.52 -42.76
CA GLY A 48 -17.34 7.40 -43.71
C GLY A 48 -16.88 6.10 -43.04
N PRO A 49 -15.92 5.36 -43.62
CA PRO A 49 -15.41 4.11 -43.06
C PRO A 49 -14.40 4.30 -41.92
N ALA A 50 -14.02 5.53 -41.58
CA ALA A 50 -12.97 5.84 -40.62
C ALA A 50 -13.50 6.60 -39.39
N MET A 51 -12.80 6.48 -38.27
CA MET A 51 -13.07 7.24 -37.05
C MET A 51 -12.11 8.43 -36.97
N ARG A 52 -12.64 9.65 -36.86
CA ARG A 52 -11.85 10.86 -36.63
C ARG A 52 -11.78 11.16 -35.14
N TYR A 53 -10.59 11.50 -34.66
CA TYR A 53 -10.36 11.79 -33.26
C TYR A 53 -10.09 13.27 -33.04
N HIS A 54 -10.68 13.81 -31.98
CA HIS A 54 -10.39 15.15 -31.49
C HIS A 54 -10.22 15.15 -29.98
N VAL A 55 -9.41 16.07 -29.48
CA VAL A 55 -9.18 16.22 -28.05
C VAL A 55 -10.41 16.86 -27.40
N ASN A 56 -10.87 16.28 -26.29
CA ASN A 56 -11.89 16.90 -25.46
C ASN A 56 -11.21 17.95 -24.56
N GLU A 57 -11.15 19.20 -25.02
CA GLU A 57 -10.45 20.27 -24.30
C GLU A 57 -11.04 20.54 -22.90
N ILE A 58 -12.33 20.27 -22.67
CA ILE A 58 -12.96 20.39 -21.34
C ILE A 58 -12.42 19.29 -20.42
N ALA A 59 -12.47 18.03 -20.85
CA ALA A 59 -11.93 16.91 -20.08
C ALA A 59 -10.41 17.03 -19.88
N MET A 60 -9.68 17.57 -20.86
CA MET A 60 -8.24 17.82 -20.74
C MET A 60 -7.91 18.92 -19.74
N ARG A 61 -8.67 20.02 -19.72
CA ARG A 61 -8.50 21.08 -18.70
C ARG A 61 -8.81 20.56 -17.31
N TRP A 62 -9.88 19.76 -17.17
CA TRP A 62 -10.18 19.08 -15.92
C TRP A 62 -9.04 18.13 -15.53
N PHE A 63 -8.55 17.30 -16.45
CA PHE A 63 -7.45 16.37 -16.20
C PHE A 63 -6.16 17.09 -15.79
N GLN A 64 -5.83 18.22 -16.43
CA GLN A 64 -4.69 19.06 -16.06
C GLN A 64 -4.86 19.69 -14.68
N GLN A 65 -6.04 20.24 -14.36
CA GLN A 65 -6.34 20.77 -13.02
C GLN A 65 -6.31 19.67 -11.95
N GLN A 66 -6.68 18.44 -12.28
CA GLN A 66 -6.54 17.30 -11.37
C GLN A 66 -5.06 16.96 -11.15
N GLN A 67 -4.21 16.97 -12.19
CA GLN A 67 -2.76 16.79 -11.99
C GLN A 67 -2.11 17.93 -11.19
N GLU A 68 -2.56 19.17 -11.36
CA GLU A 68 -2.09 20.32 -10.58
C GLU A 68 -2.57 20.25 -9.12
N LYS A 69 -3.83 19.85 -8.86
CA LYS A 69 -4.34 19.61 -7.50
C LYS A 69 -3.72 18.38 -6.84
N HIS A 70 -3.27 17.40 -7.62
CA HIS A 70 -2.47 16.26 -7.17
C HIS A 70 -0.95 16.51 -7.28
N THR A 71 -0.50 17.78 -7.38
CA THR A 71 0.89 18.12 -7.07
C THR A 71 1.06 18.14 -5.56
N ILE A 72 0.90 16.97 -4.95
CA ILE A 72 1.77 16.60 -3.85
C ILE A 72 3.14 16.55 -4.51
N MET A 73 4.13 17.21 -3.90
CA MET A 73 5.51 17.22 -4.36
C MET A 73 6.02 15.77 -4.30
N GLU A 74 5.72 14.96 -5.32
CA GLU A 74 6.14 13.56 -5.37
C GLU A 74 7.65 13.56 -5.56
N GLU A 75 8.36 13.00 -4.58
CA GLU A 75 9.78 12.72 -4.72
C GLU A 75 10.00 11.83 -5.94
N MET A 76 10.50 12.42 -7.02
CA MET A 76 10.74 11.72 -8.28
C MET A 76 12.24 11.47 -8.46
N PHE A 77 12.61 10.20 -8.66
CA PHE A 77 13.98 9.86 -9.05
C PHE A 77 14.19 10.15 -10.55
N LYS A 78 15.11 11.07 -10.87
CA LYS A 78 15.59 11.29 -12.25
C LYS A 78 16.82 10.43 -12.52
N ILE A 79 16.62 9.32 -13.23
CA ILE A 79 17.71 8.39 -13.57
C ILE A 79 18.30 8.75 -14.94
N GLN A 80 19.62 8.93 -15.00
CA GLN A 80 20.38 9.04 -16.26
C GLN A 80 21.04 7.69 -16.56
N GLY A 81 20.52 6.99 -17.58
CA GLY A 81 21.03 5.69 -18.00
C GLY A 81 22.39 5.75 -18.71
N GLY A 82 22.88 4.59 -19.17
CA GLY A 82 24.11 4.46 -19.97
C GLY A 82 25.38 4.16 -19.18
N LYS A 83 25.28 3.94 -17.86
CA LYS A 83 26.40 3.52 -17.02
C LYS A 83 26.15 2.12 -16.43
N PRO A 84 27.00 1.12 -16.71
CA PRO A 84 26.90 -0.18 -16.04
C PRO A 84 27.20 -0.02 -14.54
N LEU A 85 26.49 -0.76 -13.70
CA LEU A 85 26.75 -0.79 -12.26
C LEU A 85 28.02 -1.61 -11.99
N HIS A 86 28.93 -1.08 -11.18
CA HIS A 86 30.13 -1.77 -10.71
C HIS A 86 30.37 -1.42 -9.25
N GLY A 87 30.65 -2.44 -8.43
CA GLY A 87 30.90 -2.29 -6.99
C GLY A 87 30.12 -3.29 -6.14
N GLU A 88 30.28 -3.15 -4.84
CA GLU A 88 29.62 -3.97 -3.83
C GLU A 88 28.63 -3.11 -3.02
N ILE A 89 27.50 -3.71 -2.64
CA ILE A 89 26.53 -3.07 -1.76
C ILE A 89 26.29 -3.98 -0.55
N ARG A 90 26.04 -3.37 0.61
CA ARG A 90 25.51 -4.11 1.74
C ARG A 90 24.01 -4.31 1.55
N ALA A 91 23.56 -5.57 1.53
CA ALA A 91 22.15 -5.88 1.47
C ALA A 91 21.41 -5.24 2.66
N GLN A 92 20.24 -4.68 2.39
CA GLN A 92 19.42 -4.07 3.43
C GLN A 92 18.89 -5.12 4.42
N ARG A 93 18.73 -4.68 5.67
CA ARG A 93 18.13 -5.45 6.76
C ARG A 93 16.69 -5.86 6.37
N SER A 94 16.29 -7.08 6.72
CA SER A 94 14.99 -7.64 6.28
C SER A 94 13.83 -7.07 7.08
N LYS A 95 13.05 -6.17 6.46
CA LYS A 95 11.80 -5.66 7.08
C LYS A 95 10.81 -6.77 7.40
N ASN A 96 10.69 -7.76 6.52
CA ASN A 96 9.71 -8.84 6.66
C ASN A 96 10.08 -9.81 7.79
N ALA A 97 11.34 -9.82 8.23
CA ALA A 97 11.74 -10.53 9.45
C ALA A 97 11.42 -9.71 10.71
N VAL A 98 11.68 -8.40 10.69
CA VAL A 98 11.54 -7.54 11.86
C VAL A 98 10.08 -7.26 12.24
N LEU A 99 9.19 -7.04 11.27
CA LEU A 99 7.77 -6.76 11.55
C LEU A 99 7.08 -7.82 12.43
N PRO A 100 7.15 -9.13 12.15
CA PRO A 100 6.59 -10.15 13.04
C PRO A 100 7.33 -10.24 14.38
N MET A 101 8.63 -9.92 14.44
CA MET A 101 9.38 -9.87 15.71
C MET A 101 8.90 -8.74 16.63
N ILE A 102 8.59 -7.56 16.06
CA ILE A 102 7.99 -6.44 16.81
C ILE A 102 6.65 -6.86 17.40
N ALA A 103 5.79 -7.52 16.60
CA ALA A 103 4.51 -8.00 17.09
C ALA A 103 4.67 -9.06 18.19
N ALA A 104 5.58 -10.02 18.00
CA ALA A 104 5.87 -11.09 18.96
C ALA A 104 6.44 -10.56 20.29
N ALA A 105 7.16 -9.44 20.26
CA ALA A 105 7.70 -8.77 21.46
C ALA A 105 6.61 -8.24 22.41
N LEU A 106 5.33 -8.27 22.01
CA LEU A 106 4.19 -7.92 22.86
C LEU A 106 3.67 -9.08 23.73
N MET A 107 4.15 -10.32 23.50
CA MET A 107 3.70 -11.49 24.27
C MET A 107 4.29 -11.58 25.69
N PRO A 108 5.58 -11.26 25.94
CA PRO A 108 6.15 -11.38 27.28
C PRO A 108 5.50 -10.43 28.29
N GLU A 109 5.19 -10.92 29.49
CA GLU A 109 4.61 -10.08 30.55
C GLU A 109 5.65 -9.27 31.32
N ARG A 110 6.93 -9.66 31.22
CA ARG A 110 8.04 -9.10 32.00
C ARG A 110 9.30 -9.09 31.15
N GLY A 111 10.21 -8.17 31.49
CA GLY A 111 11.49 -8.01 30.80
C GLY A 111 11.39 -7.17 29.53
N GLN A 112 12.48 -7.15 28.77
CA GLN A 112 12.61 -6.35 27.56
C GLN A 112 13.06 -7.24 26.40
N THR A 113 12.48 -7.00 25.23
CA THR A 113 12.96 -7.58 23.97
C THR A 113 13.85 -6.55 23.26
N VAL A 114 15.08 -6.94 22.92
CA VAL A 114 16.03 -6.10 22.18
C VAL A 114 16.19 -6.67 20.78
N LEU A 115 15.80 -5.88 19.77
CA LEU A 115 15.95 -6.22 18.37
C LEU A 115 17.12 -5.43 17.79
N HIS A 116 18.14 -6.15 17.35
CA HIS A 116 19.28 -5.58 16.63
C HIS A 116 19.04 -5.60 15.12
N ASP A 117 19.81 -4.81 14.39
CA ASP A 117 19.80 -4.79 12.94
C ASP A 117 18.41 -4.48 12.35
N VAL A 118 17.70 -3.54 12.98
CA VAL A 118 16.38 -3.07 12.56
C VAL A 118 16.51 -2.02 11.43
N PRO A 119 15.84 -2.19 10.27
CA PRO A 119 15.84 -1.18 9.22
C PRO A 119 15.00 0.04 9.61
N THR A 120 15.54 1.24 9.37
CA THR A 120 14.84 2.50 9.60
C THR A 120 13.98 2.87 8.40
N ILE A 121 12.83 2.20 8.26
CA ILE A 121 11.89 2.39 7.16
C ILE A 121 10.47 2.62 7.67
N ARG A 122 9.60 3.18 6.83
CA ARG A 122 8.23 3.56 7.20
C ARG A 122 7.41 2.43 7.82
N ASP A 123 7.49 1.22 7.27
CA ASP A 123 6.75 0.07 7.78
C ASP A 123 7.13 -0.27 9.23
N VAL A 124 8.43 -0.17 9.56
CA VAL A 124 8.93 -0.41 10.92
C VAL A 124 8.42 0.68 11.86
N GLU A 125 8.50 1.95 11.47
CA GLU A 125 7.99 3.05 12.29
C GLU A 125 6.50 2.89 12.62
N LEU A 126 5.67 2.54 11.62
CA LEU A 126 4.25 2.26 11.83
C LEU A 126 4.00 1.08 12.78
N ALA A 127 4.81 0.02 12.69
CA ALA A 127 4.72 -1.12 13.61
C ALA A 127 5.11 -0.74 15.05
N LEU A 128 6.12 0.12 15.23
CA LEU A 128 6.52 0.62 16.55
C LEU A 128 5.49 1.59 17.14
N GLU A 129 4.90 2.45 16.32
CA GLU A 129 3.76 3.30 16.71
C GLU A 129 2.57 2.44 17.15
N LEU A 130 2.23 1.40 16.38
CA LEU A 130 1.15 0.48 16.73
C LEU A 130 1.44 -0.25 18.04
N ALA A 131 2.68 -0.73 18.24
CA ALA A 131 3.10 -1.34 19.51
C ALA A 131 2.93 -0.37 20.69
N ARG A 132 3.33 0.90 20.56
CA ARG A 132 3.12 1.92 21.61
C ARG A 132 1.63 2.12 21.92
N ALA A 133 0.76 2.14 20.91
CA ALA A 133 -0.70 2.30 21.08
C ALA A 133 -1.36 1.14 21.88
N THR A 134 -0.71 -0.02 21.97
CA THR A 134 -1.16 -1.14 22.83
C THR A 134 -0.82 -0.96 24.31
N GLY A 135 0.00 0.05 24.63
CA GLY A 135 0.54 0.31 25.97
C GLY A 135 2.00 -0.13 26.16
N ALA A 136 2.65 -0.71 25.15
CA ALA A 136 4.07 -1.08 25.24
C ALA A 136 4.98 0.16 25.28
N LYS A 137 6.10 0.07 26.02
CA LYS A 137 7.16 1.08 25.98
C LYS A 137 8.15 0.68 24.90
N VAL A 138 8.39 1.58 23.95
CA VAL A 138 9.23 1.29 22.78
C VAL A 138 10.26 2.39 22.58
N GLU A 139 11.53 2.02 22.74
CA GLU A 139 12.69 2.85 22.45
C GLU A 139 13.26 2.45 21.07
N HIS A 140 13.45 3.41 20.17
CA HIS A 140 14.05 3.17 18.85
C HIS A 140 15.34 3.99 18.71
N ARG A 141 16.48 3.33 18.88
CA ARG A 141 17.82 3.90 18.70
C ARG A 141 18.20 3.80 17.23
N ARG A 142 17.76 4.77 16.44
CA ARG A 142 17.85 4.74 14.96
C ARG A 142 19.29 4.65 14.45
N GLU A 143 20.21 5.36 15.07
CA GLU A 143 21.64 5.37 14.68
C GLU A 143 22.31 4.02 14.95
N GLU A 144 21.88 3.32 16.00
CA GLU A 144 22.39 2.00 16.38
C GLU A 144 21.66 0.85 15.65
N HIS A 145 20.56 1.13 14.95
CA HIS A 145 19.65 0.12 14.41
C HIS A 145 19.10 -0.84 15.48
N VAL A 146 18.82 -0.31 16.67
CA VAL A 146 18.33 -1.09 17.82
C VAL A 146 16.94 -0.61 18.22
N VAL A 147 16.04 -1.57 18.45
CA VAL A 147 14.73 -1.33 19.06
C VAL A 147 14.64 -2.10 20.37
N VAL A 148 14.22 -1.43 21.44
CA VAL A 148 13.96 -2.03 22.75
C VAL A 148 12.46 -1.93 23.04
N ILE A 149 11.82 -3.07 23.31
CA ILE A 149 10.38 -3.18 23.58
C ILE A 149 10.17 -3.79 24.95
N ASP A 150 9.49 -3.05 25.82
CA ASP A 150 8.97 -3.52 27.10
C ASP A 150 7.45 -3.60 27.03
N ALA A 151 6.92 -4.82 27.04
CA ALA A 151 5.49 -5.12 26.92
C ALA A 151 4.79 -5.30 28.28
N SER A 152 5.47 -5.04 29.40
CA SER A 152 4.90 -5.20 30.75
C SER A 152 3.66 -4.34 31.00
N THR A 153 3.50 -3.24 30.26
CA THR A 153 2.38 -2.30 30.37
C THR A 153 1.33 -2.45 29.26
N VAL A 154 1.43 -3.48 28.40
CA VAL A 154 0.42 -3.75 27.37
C VAL A 154 -0.91 -4.09 28.02
N ASN A 155 -1.93 -3.30 27.70
CA ASN A 155 -3.27 -3.43 28.27
C ASN A 155 -4.40 -3.14 27.27
N ASN A 156 -4.05 -2.76 26.04
CA ASN A 156 -5.02 -2.39 25.02
C ASN A 156 -4.96 -3.36 23.83
N GLY A 157 -6.04 -4.12 23.63
CA GLY A 157 -6.22 -5.02 22.48
C GLY A 157 -6.91 -4.36 21.28
N ARG A 158 -7.34 -3.10 21.38
CA ARG A 158 -7.95 -2.36 20.28
C ARG A 158 -6.89 -1.62 19.50
N LEU A 159 -6.59 -2.12 18.30
CA LEU A 159 -5.60 -1.54 17.41
C LEU A 159 -6.07 -0.18 16.87
N ASP A 160 -5.13 0.75 16.71
CA ASP A 160 -5.41 2.10 16.22
C ASP A 160 -5.87 2.06 14.75
N PRO A 161 -7.10 2.54 14.43
CA PRO A 161 -7.64 2.49 13.08
C PRO A 161 -6.80 3.23 12.03
N GLU A 162 -6.19 4.37 12.39
CA GLU A 162 -5.38 5.14 11.45
C GLU A 162 -4.09 4.38 11.09
N LEU A 163 -3.49 3.71 12.07
CA LEU A 163 -2.28 2.93 11.86
C LEU A 163 -2.56 1.63 11.10
N THR A 164 -3.67 0.94 11.39
CA THR A 164 -4.03 -0.32 10.71
C THR A 164 -4.41 -0.09 9.25
N GLN A 165 -4.95 1.10 8.91
CA GLN A 165 -5.19 1.52 7.54
C GLN A 165 -3.89 1.84 6.78
N LYS A 166 -2.89 2.41 7.46
CA LYS A 166 -1.58 2.74 6.85
C LYS A 166 -0.66 1.53 6.69
N MET A 167 -0.88 0.48 7.49
CA MET A 167 -0.04 -0.73 7.49
C MET A 167 -0.86 -2.00 7.46
N ARG A 168 -0.91 -2.66 6.28
CA ARG A 168 -1.49 -4.00 6.13
C ARG A 168 -0.88 -5.04 7.07
N GLY A 169 0.42 -4.88 7.38
CA GLY A 169 1.14 -5.74 8.33
C GLY A 169 0.58 -5.73 9.77
N SER A 170 -0.38 -4.86 10.10
CA SER A 170 -1.08 -4.85 11.38
C SER A 170 -1.72 -6.19 11.75
N VAL A 171 -2.08 -7.02 10.77
CA VAL A 171 -2.56 -8.39 10.98
C VAL A 171 -1.60 -9.26 11.81
N LEU A 172 -0.29 -8.97 11.79
CA LEU A 172 0.72 -9.70 12.55
C LEU A 172 0.55 -9.55 14.07
N PHE A 173 -0.13 -8.48 14.52
CA PHE A 173 -0.36 -8.20 15.94
C PHE A 173 -1.52 -9.01 16.52
N LEU A 174 -2.39 -9.58 15.68
CA LEU A 174 -3.56 -10.35 16.13
C LEU A 174 -3.17 -11.51 17.05
N GLY A 175 -2.22 -12.34 16.63
CA GLY A 175 -1.81 -13.53 17.38
C GLY A 175 -1.20 -13.19 18.75
N PRO A 176 -0.13 -12.38 18.78
CA PRO A 176 0.50 -11.93 20.03
C PRO A 176 -0.49 -11.30 21.01
N LEU A 177 -1.30 -10.33 20.56
CA LEU A 177 -2.25 -9.66 21.44
C LEU A 177 -3.39 -10.58 21.88
N LEU A 178 -3.91 -11.43 21.00
CA LEU A 178 -4.93 -12.40 21.36
C LEU A 178 -4.43 -13.38 22.43
N SER A 179 -3.21 -13.90 22.27
CA SER A 179 -2.60 -14.77 23.29
C SER A 179 -2.35 -14.04 24.61
N ARG A 180 -1.91 -12.78 24.54
CA ARG A 180 -1.56 -11.95 25.71
C ARG A 180 -2.79 -11.52 26.50
N LEU A 181 -3.82 -11.03 25.81
CA LEU A 181 -4.96 -10.35 26.40
C LEU A 181 -6.23 -11.20 26.41
N GLY A 182 -6.31 -12.25 25.59
CA GLY A 182 -7.55 -13.00 25.34
C GLY A 182 -8.53 -12.25 24.42
N TYR A 183 -8.15 -11.07 23.95
CA TYR A 183 -8.98 -10.18 23.14
C TYR A 183 -8.11 -9.35 22.20
N VAL A 184 -8.55 -9.20 20.95
CA VAL A 184 -7.99 -8.21 20.02
C VAL A 184 -9.06 -7.70 19.04
N GLU A 185 -9.04 -6.40 18.77
CA GLU A 185 -9.93 -5.72 17.82
C GLU A 185 -9.09 -5.08 16.71
N LEU A 186 -9.39 -5.45 15.46
CA LEU A 186 -8.77 -4.93 14.24
C LEU A 186 -9.81 -4.16 13.43
N PRO A 187 -9.79 -2.81 13.41
CA PRO A 187 -10.74 -1.94 12.71
C PRO A 187 -10.71 -2.00 11.15
N GLY A 188 -10.14 -3.07 10.60
CA GLY A 188 -9.80 -3.21 9.19
C GLY A 188 -8.31 -3.00 8.95
N SER A 189 -7.75 -3.82 8.05
CA SER A 189 -6.42 -3.61 7.48
C SER A 189 -6.55 -2.81 6.21
N GLY A 190 -5.69 -1.81 5.99
CA GLY A 190 -5.70 -0.98 4.78
C GLY A 190 -5.86 -1.76 3.47
N GLY A 191 -6.49 -1.10 2.50
CA GLY A 191 -6.61 -1.59 1.13
C GLY A 191 -5.24 -1.81 0.48
N CYS A 192 -5.19 -2.64 -0.56
CA CYS A 192 -3.97 -2.85 -1.33
C CYS A 192 -4.27 -2.55 -2.80
N ASP A 193 -3.59 -1.56 -3.36
CA ASP A 193 -3.76 -1.15 -4.77
C ASP A 193 -3.34 -2.26 -5.75
N ILE A 194 -2.65 -3.29 -5.28
CA ILE A 194 -2.22 -4.46 -6.05
C ILE A 194 -3.35 -5.51 -6.17
N GLY A 195 -4.44 -5.40 -5.38
CA GLY A 195 -5.64 -6.25 -5.50
C GLY A 195 -6.22 -6.76 -4.18
N THR A 196 -7.29 -7.56 -4.27
CA THR A 196 -8.03 -8.06 -3.09
C THR A 196 -7.24 -9.13 -2.35
N ARG A 197 -6.47 -8.72 -1.36
CA ARG A 197 -5.68 -9.61 -0.52
C ARG A 197 -6.39 -9.77 0.83
N LYS A 198 -7.38 -10.68 0.86
CA LYS A 198 -8.22 -10.96 2.03
C LYS A 198 -7.38 -11.53 3.19
N ILE A 199 -7.83 -11.29 4.42
CA ILE A 199 -7.21 -11.79 5.67
C ILE A 199 -8.00 -12.97 6.27
N ASP A 200 -8.93 -13.54 5.51
CA ASP A 200 -9.85 -14.61 5.91
C ASP A 200 -9.12 -15.89 6.37
N PHE A 201 -7.94 -16.17 5.81
CA PHE A 201 -7.11 -17.29 6.27
C PHE A 201 -6.63 -17.12 7.71
N HIS A 202 -6.27 -15.90 8.14
CA HIS A 202 -5.88 -15.63 9.52
C HIS A 202 -7.05 -15.88 10.46
N HIS A 203 -8.23 -15.33 10.13
CA HIS A 203 -9.44 -15.48 10.94
C HIS A 203 -9.85 -16.96 11.06
N ARG A 204 -9.86 -17.71 9.95
CA ARG A 204 -10.13 -19.16 9.99
C ARG A 204 -9.07 -19.93 10.79
N GLY A 205 -7.81 -19.50 10.72
CA GLY A 205 -6.73 -20.08 11.52
C GLY A 205 -6.99 -19.93 13.02
N PHE A 206 -7.26 -18.70 13.48
CA PHE A 206 -7.57 -18.44 14.89
C PHE A 206 -8.85 -19.14 15.34
N ALA A 207 -9.89 -19.18 14.50
CA ALA A 207 -11.12 -19.91 14.81
C ALA A 207 -10.88 -21.41 15.06
N ARG A 208 -10.01 -22.04 14.25
CA ARG A 208 -9.60 -23.44 14.47
C ARG A 208 -8.78 -23.65 15.74
N LEU A 209 -8.14 -22.60 16.25
CA LEU A 209 -7.41 -22.60 17.52
C LEU A 209 -8.31 -22.26 18.72
N GLY A 210 -9.64 -22.15 18.51
CA GLY A 210 -10.62 -21.91 19.57
C GLY A 210 -11.01 -20.45 19.77
N ALA A 211 -10.51 -19.52 18.94
CA ALA A 211 -10.93 -18.12 19.04
C ALA A 211 -12.34 -17.92 18.46
N LYS A 212 -13.18 -17.16 19.16
CA LYS A 212 -14.43 -16.65 18.60
C LYS A 212 -14.12 -15.44 17.72
N VAL A 213 -14.55 -15.48 16.46
CA VAL A 213 -14.34 -14.38 15.51
C VAL A 213 -15.66 -13.70 15.20
N THR A 214 -15.75 -12.40 15.47
CA THR A 214 -16.95 -11.59 15.22
C THR A 214 -16.61 -10.46 14.24
N TYR A 215 -17.53 -10.18 13.33
CA TYR A 215 -17.42 -9.10 12.34
C TYR A 215 -18.46 -8.03 12.67
N ARG A 216 -18.03 -6.76 12.80
CA ARG A 216 -18.92 -5.61 12.92
C ARG A 216 -19.27 -5.06 11.54
N GLU A 217 -20.37 -4.31 11.47
CA GLU A 217 -20.86 -3.68 10.23
C GLU A 217 -19.86 -2.66 9.66
N ASP A 218 -19.05 -2.03 10.53
CA ASP A 218 -18.00 -1.07 10.15
C ASP A 218 -16.72 -1.72 9.56
N GLY A 219 -16.72 -3.05 9.40
CA GLY A 219 -15.57 -3.81 8.88
C GLY A 219 -14.56 -4.21 9.96
N THR A 220 -14.78 -3.85 11.23
CA THR A 220 -13.95 -4.27 12.35
C THR A 220 -14.08 -5.78 12.59
N THR A 221 -12.95 -6.45 12.76
CA THR A 221 -12.89 -7.86 13.18
C THR A 221 -12.44 -7.94 14.64
N ILE A 222 -13.18 -8.70 15.44
CA ILE A 222 -12.89 -8.95 16.86
C ILE A 222 -12.57 -10.43 17.02
N LEU A 223 -11.48 -10.73 17.71
CA LEU A 223 -11.10 -12.07 18.11
C LEU A 223 -11.06 -12.16 19.63
N GLU A 224 -11.74 -13.16 20.17
CA GLU A 224 -11.80 -13.45 21.60
C GLU A 224 -11.35 -14.89 21.82
N LEU A 225 -10.49 -15.12 22.81
CA LEU A 225 -10.03 -16.45 23.19
C LEU A 225 -10.24 -16.60 24.70
N GLU A 226 -11.03 -17.60 25.10
CA GLU A 226 -11.14 -17.95 26.52
C GLU A 226 -9.76 -18.38 27.01
N LYS A 227 -9.19 -17.59 27.93
CA LYS A 227 -7.93 -17.97 28.55
C LYS A 227 -8.16 -19.26 29.34
N PRO A 228 -7.37 -20.32 29.12
CA PRO A 228 -7.41 -21.46 30.03
C PRO A 228 -7.14 -20.93 31.44
N ARG A 229 -7.98 -21.33 32.40
CA ARG A 229 -7.70 -21.11 33.82
C ARG A 229 -6.43 -21.91 34.13
N LEU A 230 -5.27 -21.26 34.11
CA LEU A 230 -4.02 -21.79 34.64
C LEU A 230 -4.02 -21.66 36.16
#